data_AF-A0A1C5IX96-F1
#
_entry.id   AF-A0A1C5IX96-F1
#
_cell.length_a   1.000
_cell.length_b   1.000
_cell.length_c   1.000
_cell.angle_alpha   90.00
_cell.angle_beta   90.00
_cell.angle_gamma   90.00
#
_symmetry.space_group_name_H-M   'P 1'
#
loop_
_entity.id
_entity.type
_entity.pdbx_description
1 polymer ?
#
loop_
_entity_poly.entity_id
_entity_poly.type
_entity_poly.pdbx_seq_one_letter_code
_entity_poly.pdbx_strand_id
1 'polypeptide(L)'
;MDPTTAVPVWHTSALARVLWGGTLTLAPRRVLGALGRPSGLAVATLRVLGVRHLVQAAVTLRRPTPVVLTGGAAADALHAVSAVALAAVDRRQRRIALLDTAIAAGWMVLDLRAARRPRR
;
A
#
# COMPACT_ATOMS: atom_id res chain seq x y z
N MET A 1 19.80 24.77 13.07
CA MET A 1 19.10 23.59 12.50
C MET A 1 18.05 24.12 11.56
N ASP A 2 18.26 23.93 10.27
CA ASP A 2 17.41 24.46 9.21
C ASP A 2 16.12 23.61 9.11
N PRO A 3 14.90 24.16 9.26
CA PRO A 3 13.64 23.41 9.21
C PRO A 3 13.31 22.83 7.80
N THR A 4 14.20 23.00 6.83
CA THR A 4 14.08 22.56 5.43
C THR A 4 14.52 21.11 5.18
N THR A 5 15.15 20.43 6.15
CA THR A 5 15.63 19.04 5.98
C THR A 5 14.55 17.97 6.17
N ALA A 6 13.30 18.36 6.43
CA ALA A 6 12.20 17.40 6.56
C ALA A 6 11.88 16.81 5.18
N VAL A 7 12.28 15.56 4.95
CA VAL A 7 11.98 14.80 3.73
C VAL A 7 10.48 14.91 3.44
N PRO A 8 10.05 15.40 2.26
CA PRO A 8 8.65 15.57 1.94
C PRO A 8 7.89 14.24 2.10
N VAL A 9 6.68 14.28 2.70
CA VAL A 9 5.90 13.08 3.02
C VAL A 9 5.62 12.19 1.79
N TRP A 10 5.53 12.79 0.60
CA TRP A 10 5.35 12.06 -0.66
C TRP A 10 6.59 11.26 -1.08
N HIS A 11 7.80 11.72 -0.75
CA HIS A 11 9.02 10.92 -0.98
C HIS A 11 9.03 9.72 -0.06
N THR A 12 8.66 9.90 1.21
CA THR A 12 8.55 8.80 2.18
C THR A 12 7.50 7.79 1.72
N SER A 13 6.33 8.24 1.24
CA SER A 13 5.30 7.32 0.74
C SER A 13 5.77 6.58 -0.52
N ALA A 14 6.44 7.26 -1.45
CA ALA A 14 6.99 6.63 -2.66
C ALA A 14 8.07 5.58 -2.33
N LEU A 15 9.04 5.91 -1.47
CA LEU A 15 10.09 4.99 -1.06
C LEU A 15 9.52 3.78 -0.32
N ALA A 16 8.60 4.01 0.61
CA ALA A 16 7.94 2.93 1.33
C ALA A 16 7.17 2.02 0.35
N ARG A 17 6.49 2.57 -0.65
CA ARG A 17 5.82 1.80 -1.72
C ARG A 17 6.79 1.01 -2.58
N VAL A 18 7.97 1.56 -2.90
CA VAL A 18 9.01 0.82 -3.64
C VAL A 18 9.48 -0.39 -2.84
N LEU A 19 9.83 -0.19 -1.57
CA LEU A 19 10.32 -1.27 -0.70
C LEU A 19 9.26 -2.34 -0.47
N TRP A 20 8.04 -1.93 -0.10
CA TRP A 20 6.94 -2.84 0.13
C TRP A 20 6.50 -3.55 -1.14
N GLY A 21 6.33 -2.81 -2.24
CA GLY A 21 5.96 -3.33 -3.54
C GLY A 21 6.96 -4.35 -4.07
N GLY A 22 8.26 -4.03 -4.00
CA GLY A 22 9.34 -4.96 -4.36
C GLY A 22 9.32 -6.24 -3.52
N THR A 23 9.10 -6.12 -2.21
CA THR A 23 8.98 -7.27 -1.29
C THR A 23 7.80 -8.17 -1.69
N LEU A 24 6.64 -7.59 -1.96
CA LEU A 24 5.44 -8.33 -2.35
C LEU A 24 5.56 -8.98 -3.74
N THR A 25 6.23 -8.32 -4.69
CA THR A 25 6.44 -8.87 -6.04
C THR A 25 7.48 -9.99 -6.06
N LEU A 26 8.62 -9.79 -5.40
CA LEU A 26 9.78 -10.70 -5.46
C LEU A 26 9.71 -11.82 -4.42
N ALA A 27 9.16 -11.55 -3.23
CA ALA A 27 9.16 -12.48 -2.10
C ALA A 27 7.75 -12.75 -1.49
N PRO A 28 6.67 -12.92 -2.29
CA PRO A 28 5.31 -13.07 -1.76
C PRO A 28 5.16 -14.29 -0.84
N ARG A 29 5.85 -15.40 -1.16
CA ARG A 29 5.82 -16.64 -0.37
C ARG A 29 6.47 -16.48 1.00
N ARG A 30 7.48 -15.62 1.15
CA ARG A 30 8.12 -15.35 2.46
C ARG A 30 7.17 -14.57 3.37
N VAL A 31 6.49 -13.57 2.81
CA VAL A 31 5.47 -12.77 3.52
C VAL A 31 4.31 -13.66 3.97
N LEU A 32 3.77 -14.48 3.07
CA LEU A 32 2.66 -15.37 3.40
C LEU A 32 3.06 -16.55 4.29
N GLY A 33 4.32 -17.02 4.20
CA GLY A 33 4.83 -18.11 5.02
C GLY A 33 4.79 -17.82 6.52
N ALA A 34 4.91 -16.54 6.92
CA ALA A 34 4.73 -16.11 8.30
C ALA A 34 3.28 -16.22 8.80
N LEU A 35 2.31 -16.38 7.88
CA LEU A 35 0.87 -16.43 8.16
C LEU A 35 0.28 -17.83 7.92
N GLY A 36 1.07 -18.78 7.40
CA GLY A 36 0.66 -20.17 7.15
C GLY A 36 1.07 -20.68 5.77
N ARG A 37 0.30 -21.63 5.22
CA ARG A 37 0.57 -22.21 3.90
C ARG A 37 -0.11 -21.38 2.80
N PRO A 38 0.66 -20.68 1.94
CA PRO A 38 0.08 -19.84 0.89
C PRO A 38 -0.57 -20.66 -0.22
N SER A 39 -1.80 -20.29 -0.59
CA SER A 39 -2.40 -20.75 -1.85
C SER A 39 -1.74 -20.06 -3.05
N GLY A 40 -1.83 -20.67 -4.24
CA GLY A 40 -1.34 -20.05 -5.48
C GLY A 40 -2.02 -18.71 -5.77
N LEU A 41 -3.32 -18.61 -5.47
CA LEU A 41 -4.09 -17.38 -5.61
C LEU A 41 -3.57 -16.28 -4.67
N ALA A 42 -3.29 -16.58 -3.40
CA ALA A 42 -2.73 -15.59 -2.47
C ALA A 42 -1.38 -15.04 -2.94
N VAL A 43 -0.52 -15.90 -3.50
CA VAL A 43 0.75 -15.46 -4.10
C VAL A 43 0.53 -14.54 -5.30
N ALA A 44 -0.41 -14.86 -6.19
CA ALA A 44 -0.74 -14.02 -7.33
C ALA A 44 -1.29 -12.65 -6.88
N THR A 45 -2.20 -12.63 -5.89
CA THR A 45 -2.74 -11.41 -5.30
C THR A 45 -1.65 -10.51 -4.72
N LEU A 46 -0.71 -11.05 -3.94
CA LEU A 46 0.41 -10.26 -3.41
C LEU A 46 1.30 -9.70 -4.52
N ARG A 47 1.55 -10.45 -5.59
CA ARG A 47 2.34 -9.94 -6.73
C ARG A 47 1.65 -8.78 -7.43
N VAL A 48 0.35 -8.90 -7.70
CA VAL A 48 -0.46 -7.84 -8.32
C VAL A 48 -0.47 -6.60 -7.42
N LEU A 49 -0.65 -6.78 -6.11
CA LEU A 49 -0.58 -5.69 -5.13
C LEU A 49 0.81 -5.04 -5.11
N GLY A 50 1.87 -5.83 -5.16
CA GLY A 50 3.24 -5.35 -5.23
C GLY A 50 3.51 -4.50 -6.48
N VAL A 51 3.09 -4.99 -7.65
CA VAL A 51 3.18 -4.24 -8.92
C VAL A 51 2.39 -2.94 -8.84
N ARG A 52 1.19 -2.95 -8.24
CA ARG A 52 0.40 -1.73 -8.04
C ARG A 52 1.14 -0.70 -7.19
N HIS A 53 1.77 -1.11 -6.08
CA HIS A 53 2.57 -0.19 -5.26
C HIS A 53 3.74 0.41 -6.06
N LEU A 54 4.43 -0.40 -6.87
CA LEU A 54 5.51 0.06 -7.73
C LEU A 54 5.04 1.05 -8.80
N VAL A 55 3.91 0.77 -9.45
CA VAL A 55 3.29 1.69 -10.41
C VAL A 55 2.90 3.00 -9.73
N GLN A 56 2.25 2.93 -8.57
CA GLN A 56 1.86 4.13 -7.82
C GLN A 56 3.08 4.95 -7.40
N ALA A 57 4.15 4.31 -6.90
CA ALA A 57 5.40 4.98 -6.58
C ALA A 57 6.01 5.66 -7.81
N ALA A 58 6.08 4.96 -8.96
CA ALA A 58 6.61 5.52 -10.19
C ALA A 58 5.80 6.75 -10.67
N VAL A 59 4.47 6.67 -10.61
CA VAL A 59 3.58 7.80 -10.97
C VAL A 59 3.74 8.95 -9.99
N THR A 60 3.79 8.70 -8.68
CA THR A 60 4.02 9.73 -7.65
C THR A 60 5.38 10.41 -7.81
N LEU A 61 6.45 9.65 -8.06
CA LEU A 61 7.80 10.18 -8.30
C LEU A 61 7.86 11.06 -9.57
N ARG A 62 7.14 10.67 -10.63
CA ARG A 62 7.07 11.43 -11.89
C ARG A 62 6.16 12.66 -11.80
N ARG A 63 5.05 12.54 -11.07
CA ARG A 63 4.00 13.58 -10.95
C ARG A 63 3.44 13.60 -9.53
N PRO A 64 4.12 14.26 -8.57
CA PRO A 64 3.69 14.32 -7.17
C PRO A 64 2.55 15.32 -6.96
N THR A 65 1.45 15.21 -7.72
CA THR A 65 0.30 16.12 -7.63
C THR A 65 -0.71 15.62 -6.59
N PRO A 66 -1.51 16.52 -5.99
CA PRO A 66 -2.58 16.11 -5.08
C PRO A 66 -3.56 15.11 -5.70
N VAL A 67 -3.91 15.27 -6.99
CA VAL A 67 -4.81 14.38 -7.72
C VAL A 67 -4.27 12.95 -7.82
N VAL A 68 -2.96 12.79 -8.08
CA VAL A 68 -2.33 11.46 -8.12
C VAL A 68 -2.38 10.80 -6.74
N LEU A 69 -2.08 11.56 -5.69
CA LEU A 69 -2.07 11.07 -4.31
C LEU A 69 -3.48 10.72 -3.82
N THR A 70 -4.49 11.54 -4.09
CA THR A 70 -5.88 11.25 -3.70
C THR A 70 -6.47 10.09 -4.49
N GLY A 71 -6.16 9.95 -5.79
CA GLY A 71 -6.54 8.80 -6.58
C GLY A 71 -5.93 7.49 -6.03
N GLY A 72 -4.66 7.56 -5.65
CA GLY A 72 -3.97 6.48 -4.94
C GLY A 72 -4.64 6.08 -3.63
N ALA A 73 -4.96 7.08 -2.79
CA ALA A 73 -5.65 6.86 -1.53
C ALA A 73 -7.07 6.26 -1.71
N ALA A 74 -7.81 6.69 -2.73
CA ALA A 74 -9.14 6.16 -3.03
C ALA A 74 -9.07 4.67 -3.43
N ALA A 75 -8.09 4.30 -4.24
CA ALA A 75 -7.88 2.91 -4.61
C ALA A 75 -7.50 2.06 -3.37
N ASP A 76 -6.72 2.59 -2.43
CA ASP A 76 -6.33 1.89 -1.20
C ASP A 76 -7.51 1.74 -0.24
N ALA A 77 -8.39 2.76 -0.17
CA ALA A 77 -9.65 2.70 0.57
C ALA A 77 -10.59 1.61 0.03
N LEU A 78 -10.79 1.55 -1.29
CA LEU A 78 -11.61 0.51 -1.92
C LEU A 78 -11.07 -0.89 -1.63
N HIS A 79 -9.74 -1.06 -1.68
CA HIS A 79 -9.11 -2.34 -1.35
C HIS A 79 -9.32 -2.72 0.13
N ALA A 80 -9.15 -1.77 1.05
CA ALA A 80 -9.42 -1.99 2.47
C ALA A 80 -10.87 -2.43 2.71
N VAL A 81 -11.85 -1.82 2.03
CA VAL A 81 -13.26 -2.22 2.12
C VAL A 81 -13.47 -3.65 1.63
N SER A 82 -12.87 -4.03 0.50
CA SER A 82 -12.94 -5.42 0.00
C SER A 82 -12.28 -6.42 0.96
N ALA A 83 -11.16 -6.06 1.58
CA ALA A 83 -10.49 -6.90 2.56
C ALA A 83 -11.30 -7.06 3.85
N VAL A 84 -11.98 -6.02 4.33
CA VAL A 84 -12.94 -6.11 5.44
C VAL A 84 -14.11 -7.02 5.08
N ALA A 85 -14.65 -6.90 3.86
CA ALA A 85 -15.72 -7.76 3.40
C ALA A 85 -15.27 -9.24 3.40
N LEU A 86 -14.07 -9.53 2.90
CA LEU A 86 -13.47 -10.87 2.96
C LEU A 86 -13.33 -11.37 4.40
N ALA A 87 -12.87 -10.51 5.31
CA ALA A 87 -12.72 -10.84 6.72
C ALA A 87 -14.06 -11.17 7.41
N ALA A 88 -15.15 -10.56 6.95
CA ALA A 88 -16.49 -10.81 7.46
C ALA A 88 -17.08 -12.13 6.94
N VAL A 89 -16.85 -12.47 5.66
CA VAL A 89 -17.44 -13.67 5.03
C VAL A 89 -16.63 -14.95 5.25
N ASP A 90 -15.30 -14.87 5.38
CA ASP A 90 -14.43 -16.03 5.58
C ASP A 90 -13.64 -15.95 6.89
N ARG A 91 -14.15 -16.66 7.91
CA ARG A 91 -13.50 -16.76 9.23
C ARG A 91 -12.10 -17.36 9.19
N ARG A 92 -11.78 -18.21 8.22
CA ARG A 92 -10.44 -18.81 8.07
C ARG A 92 -9.42 -17.78 7.60
N GLN A 93 -9.85 -16.82 6.78
CA GLN A 93 -9.00 -15.76 6.23
C GLN A 93 -9.03 -14.46 7.05
N ARG A 94 -9.95 -14.34 8.02
CA ARG A 94 -10.19 -13.12 8.80
C ARG A 94 -8.93 -12.43 9.33
N ARG A 95 -8.01 -13.17 9.94
CA ARG A 95 -6.76 -12.57 10.48
C ARG A 95 -5.90 -11.95 9.39
N ILE A 96 -5.73 -12.64 8.27
CA ILE A 96 -4.93 -12.18 7.14
C ILE A 96 -5.61 -10.98 6.48
N ALA A 97 -6.92 -11.06 6.26
CA ALA A 97 -7.72 -10.01 5.65
C ALA A 97 -7.78 -8.73 6.51
N LEU A 98 -7.81 -8.84 7.84
CA LEU A 98 -7.73 -7.68 8.74
C LEU A 98 -6.34 -7.03 8.75
N LEU A 99 -5.25 -7.83 8.66
CA LEU A 99 -3.90 -7.28 8.52
C LEU A 99 -3.75 -6.53 7.19
N ASP A 100 -4.27 -7.10 6.10
CA ASP A 100 -4.28 -6.47 4.78
C ASP A 100 -5.08 -5.17 4.78
N THR A 101 -6.25 -5.17 5.43
CA THR A 101 -7.06 -3.96 5.68
C THR A 101 -6.26 -2.87 6.39
N ALA A 102 -5.56 -3.22 7.47
CA ALA A 102 -4.79 -2.25 8.25
C ALA A 102 -3.64 -1.64 7.44
N ILE A 103 -2.96 -2.45 6.64
CA ILE A 103 -1.90 -1.99 5.73
C ILE A 103 -2.48 -1.04 4.67
N ALA A 104 -3.59 -1.43 4.01
CA ALA A 104 -4.26 -0.61 3.01
C ALA A 104 -4.75 0.73 3.58
N ALA A 105 -5.37 0.71 4.77
CA ALA A 105 -5.77 1.93 5.46
C ALA A 105 -4.57 2.83 5.83
N GLY A 106 -3.44 2.22 6.23
CA GLY A 106 -2.18 2.94 6.47
C GLY A 106 -1.68 3.68 5.23
N TRP A 107 -1.70 3.03 4.07
CA TRP A 107 -1.34 3.65 2.79
C TRP A 107 -2.27 4.80 2.41
N MET A 108 -3.59 4.61 2.54
CA MET A 108 -4.58 5.66 2.32
C MET A 108 -4.28 6.90 3.17
N VAL A 109 -3.99 6.73 4.47
CA VAL A 109 -3.69 7.84 5.37
C VAL A 109 -2.40 8.56 4.96
N LEU A 110 -1.35 7.82 4.58
CA LEU A 110 -0.09 8.41 4.13
C LEU A 110 -0.28 9.25 2.87
N ASP A 111 -1.02 8.76 1.88
CA ASP A 111 -1.26 9.47 0.63
C ASP A 111 -2.16 10.71 0.83
N LEU A 112 -3.19 10.62 1.69
CA LEU A 112 -3.99 11.79 2.06
C LEU A 112 -3.18 12.84 2.81
N ARG A 113 -2.26 12.44 3.69
CA ARG A 113 -1.35 13.37 4.38
C ARG A 113 -0.38 14.02 3.40
N ALA A 114 0.14 13.26 2.45
CA ALA A 114 0.98 13.78 1.37
C ALA A 114 0.21 14.78 0.48
N ALA A 115 -1.06 14.51 0.16
CA ALA A 115 -1.89 15.39 -0.65
C ALA A 115 -2.26 16.71 0.05
N ARG A 116 -2.42 16.69 1.38
CA ARG A 116 -2.76 17.87 2.20
C ARG A 116 -1.60 18.82 2.46
N ARG A 117 -0.35 18.42 2.18
CA ARG A 117 0.82 19.31 2.29
C ARG A 117 1.15 19.85 0.89
N PRO A 118 0.63 21.05 0.52
CA PRO A 118 0.90 21.63 -0.79
C PRO A 118 2.40 21.85 -0.97
N ARG A 119 2.83 21.73 -2.23
CA ARG A 119 4.18 22.10 -2.71
C ARG A 119 4.47 23.53 -2.22
N ARG A 120 5.54 23.70 -1.45
CA ARG A 120 6.26 24.98 -1.42
C ARG A 120 7.31 24.92 -2.52
#